data_AF-A0A4Q2ACN6-F1
#
_entry.id   AF-A0A4Q2ACN6-F1
#
_cell.length_a   1.000
_cell.length_b   1.000
_cell.length_c   1.000
_cell.angle_alpha   90.00
_cell.angle_beta   90.00
_cell.angle_gamma   90.00
#
_symmetry.space_group_name_H-M   'P 1'
#
loop_
_entity.id
_entity.type
_entity.pdbx_description
1 polymer ?
#
loop_
_entity_poly.entity_id
_entity_poly.type
_entity_poly.pdbx_seq_one_letter_code
_entity_poly.pdbx_strand_id
1 'polypeptide(L)' 'MNINWLLRMARWARRPPGPRTVRLWLIVIGIGLALAGIELFFGWPEALTLEPRRSIMRP' A
#
# COMPACT_ATOMS: atom_id res chain seq x y z
N MET A 1 7.33 -9.87 -17.99
CA MET A 1 7.68 -10.09 -16.58
C MET A 1 9.15 -9.76 -16.38
N ASN A 2 9.50 -8.99 -15.35
CA ASN A 2 10.86 -8.49 -15.20
C ASN A 2 11.68 -9.40 -14.27
N ILE A 3 12.73 -10.04 -14.80
CA ILE A 3 13.57 -11.02 -14.09
C ILE A 3 14.23 -10.43 -12.83
N ASN A 4 14.40 -9.11 -12.78
CA ASN A 4 14.92 -8.39 -11.64
C ASN A 4 14.08 -8.63 -10.37
N TRP A 5 12.76 -8.79 -10.50
CA TRP A 5 11.89 -9.07 -9.36
C TRP A 5 12.10 -10.48 -8.81
N LEU A 6 12.28 -11.48 -9.69
CA LEU A 6 12.58 -12.86 -9.30
C LEU A 6 13.92 -12.95 -8.56
N LEU A 7 14.95 -12.28 -9.09
CA LEU A 7 16.27 -12.22 -8.44
C LEU A 7 16.21 -11.54 -7.06
N ARG A 8 15.37 -10.50 -6.91
CA ARG A 8 15.19 -9.81 -5.62
C ARG A 8 14.50 -10.71 -4.58
N MET A 9 13.46 -11.44 -4.99
CA MET A 9 12.78 -12.41 -4.11
C MET A 9 13.70 -13.56 -3.72
N ALA A 10 14.46 -14.10 -4.67
CA ALA A 10 15.47 -15.13 -4.40
C ALA A 10 16.54 -14.64 -3.41
N ARG A 11 16.94 -13.36 -3.49
CA ARG A 11 17.87 -12.75 -2.53
C ARG A 11 17.25 -12.63 -1.14
N TRP A 12 15.98 -12.24 -1.03
CA TRP A 12 15.28 -12.18 0.25
C TRP A 12 15.16 -13.56 0.92
N ALA A 13 14.92 -14.62 0.14
CA ALA A 13 14.88 -15.98 0.68
C ALA A 13 16.24 -16.45 1.25
N ARG A 14 17.35 -16.05 0.62
CA ARG A 14 18.72 -16.42 1.05
C ARG A 14 19.29 -15.50 2.14
N ARG A 15 18.94 -14.22 2.10
CA ARG A 15 19.40 -13.17 3.03
C ARG A 15 18.21 -12.25 3.33
N PRO A 16 17.39 -12.61 4.32
CA PRO A 16 16.23 -11.82 4.64
C PRO A 16 16.63 -10.42 5.11
N PRO A 17 15.83 -9.38 4.80
CA PRO A 17 16.01 -8.07 5.39
C PRO A 17 15.94 -8.16 6.92
N GLY A 18 16.72 -7.33 7.61
CA GLY A 18 16.81 -7.38 9.07
C GLY A 18 15.45 -7.15 9.76
N PRO A 19 15.31 -7.59 11.03
CA PRO A 19 14.03 -7.56 11.74
C PRO A 19 13.44 -6.15 11.88
N ARG A 20 14.27 -5.10 11.93
CA ARG A 20 13.81 -3.70 11.94
C ARG A 20 13.05 -3.34 10.66
N THR A 21 13.60 -3.69 9.50
CA THR A 21 12.99 -3.43 8.20
C THR A 21 11.68 -4.20 8.06
N VAL A 22 11.67 -5.50 8.40
CA VAL A 22 10.43 -6.32 8.35
C VAL A 22 9.34 -5.72 9.24
N ARG A 23 9.69 -5.28 10.45
CA ARG A 23 8.74 -4.67 11.38
C ARG A 23 8.17 -3.35 10.85
N LEU A 24 8.99 -2.53 10.19
CA LEU A 24 8.52 -1.32 9.52
C LEU A 24 7.45 -1.65 8.46
N TRP A 25 7.73 -2.60 7.56
CA TRP A 25 6.76 -3.01 6.54
C TRP A 25 5.48 -3.58 7.16
N LEU A 26 5.59 -4.42 8.20
CA LEU A 26 4.43 -4.97 8.90
C LEU A 26 3.58 -3.87 9.55
N ILE A 27 4.19 -2.86 10.16
CA ILE A 27 3.47 -1.71 10.73
C ILE A 27 2.76 -0.92 9.62
N VAL A 28 3.45 -0.61 8.53
CA VAL A 28 2.86 0.14 7.41
C VAL A 28 1.67 -0.61 6.79
N ILE A 29 1.83 -1.91 6.53
CA ILE A 29 0.75 -2.77 6.03
C ILE A 29 -0.38 -2.84 7.06
N GLY A 30 -0.06 -2.99 8.35
CA GLY A 30 -1.03 -3.01 9.43
C GLY A 30 -1.86 -1.73 9.52
N ILE A 31 -1.23 -0.56 9.37
CA ILE A 31 -1.92 0.73 9.31
C ILE A 31 -2.85 0.79 8.10
N GLY A 32 -2.36 0.39 6.91
CA GLY A 32 -3.19 0.37 5.69
C GLY A 32 -4.40 -0.55 5.82
N LEU A 33 -4.22 -1.75 6.37
CA LEU A 33 -5.30 -2.70 6.61
C LEU A 33 -6.27 -2.22 7.70
N ALA A 34 -5.77 -1.57 8.75
CA ALA A 34 -6.63 -0.98 9.78
C ALA A 34 -7.51 0.12 9.17
N LEU A 35 -6.93 0.99 8.34
CA LEU A 35 -7.66 2.05 7.67
C LEU A 35 -8.73 1.50 6.72
N ALA A 36 -8.35 0.51 5.89
CA ALA A 36 -9.27 -0.16 4.97
C ALA A 36 -10.37 -0.94 5.71
N GLY A 37 -10.04 -1.54 6.85
CA GLY A 37 -11.03 -2.18 7.72
C GLY A 37 -12.02 -1.16 8.25
N ILE A 38 -11.54 -0.02 8.75
CA ILE A 38 -12.41 1.07 9.22
C ILE A 38 -13.32 1.56 8.08
N GLU A 39 -12.79 1.75 6.88
CA GLU A 39 -13.56 2.16 5.68
C GLU A 39 -14.65 1.14 5.32
N LEU A 40 -14.33 -0.16 5.36
CA LEU A 40 -15.28 -1.22 5.02
C LEU A 40 -16.41 -1.34 6.06
N PHE A 41 -16.12 -1.14 7.34
CA PHE A 41 -17.10 -1.32 8.42
C PHE A 41 -17.90 -0.05 8.75
N PHE A 42 -17.31 1.14 8.65
CA PHE A 42 -17.96 2.41 9.00
C PHE A 42 -18.35 3.26 7.79
N GLY A 43 -17.86 2.93 6.59
CA GLY A 43 -18.00 3.76 5.39
C GLY A 43 -16.99 4.91 5.36
N TRP A 44 -16.71 5.41 4.16
CA TRP A 44 -15.83 6.58 3.99
C TRP A 44 -16.64 7.87 4.17
N PRO A 45 -16.22 8.79 5.05
CA PRO A 45 -16.95 10.02 5.27
C PRO A 45 -16.80 10.99 4.10
N GLU A 46 -17.88 11.70 3.75
CA GLU A 46 -17.91 12.71 2.68
C GLU A 46 -16.84 13.79 2.82
N ALA A 47 -16.43 14.11 4.06
CA ALA A 47 -15.35 15.06 4.34
C ALA A 47 -13.96 14.60 3.84
N LEU A 48 -13.78 13.30 3.59
CA LEU A 48 -12.56 12.69 3.05
C LEU A 48 -12.77 12.22 1.60
N THR A 49 -13.97 12.37 1.03
CA THR A 49 -14.23 12.11 -0.38
C THR A 49 -13.54 13.19 -1.20
N LEU A 50 -12.64 12.79 -2.10
CA LEU A 50 -12.04 13.72 -3.04
C LEU A 50 -13.12 14.24 -3.99
N GLU A 51 -13.28 15.56 -4.05
CA GLU A 51 -14.14 16.17 -5.06
C GLU A 51 -13.61 15.78 -6.45
N PRO A 52 -14.49 15.33 -7.37
CA PRO A 52 -14.08 14.95 -8.70
C PRO A 52 -13.35 16.14 -9.33
N ARG A 53 -12.03 15.99 -9.53
CA ARG A 53 -11.26 16.97 -10.28
C ARG A 53 -11.85 16.98 -11.67
N ARG A 54 -12.70 17.96 -11.98
CA ARG A 54 -13.20 18.23 -13.34
C ARG A 54 -11.96 18.38 -14.21
N SER A 55 -11.55 17.31 -14.88
CA SER A 55 -10.58 17.39 -15.94
C SER A 55 -11.29 18.13 -17.05
N ILE A 56 -11.08 19.43 -17.10
CA ILE A 56 -11.45 20.28 -18.23
C ILE A 56 -10.50 19.87 -19.37
N MET A 57 -10.66 18.66 -19.88
CA MET A 57 -10.17 18.32 -21.21
C MET A 57 -11.16 18.98 -22.16
N ARG A 58 -10.91 20.26 -22.45
CA ARG A 58 -11.55 20.97 -23.56
C ARG A 58 -11.00 20.35 -24.86
N PRO A 59 -11.88 20.15 -25.87
CA PRO A 59 -11.56 19.42 -27.11
C PRO A 59 -10.44 20.07 -27.90
#